data_AF-A0A2V9W6C0-F1
#
_entry.id   AF-A0A2V9W6C0-F1
#
_cell.length_a   1.000
_cell.length_b   1.000
_cell.length_c   1.000
_cell.angle_alpha   90.00
_cell.angle_beta   90.00
_cell.angle_gamma   90.00
#
_symmetry.space_group_name_H-M   'P 1'
#
loop_
_entity.id
_entity.type
_entity.pdbx_description
1 polymer ?
#
loop_
_entity_poly.entity_id
_entity_poly.type
_entity_poly.pdbx_seq_one_letter_code
_entity_poly.pdbx_strand_id
1 'polypeptide(L)'
;EVQGTNSAFTIETFGRPRRITVDPDHHVLTNSSDVKLRASILRGQAMQQQGDLSGALVEFNKALDLNKNSSLAHYRIAEVFFFQRNYQASANAYRAAIDGDGEPRWTEVWSHIQLGKIFDITGQRERAVGQYRQATQTNDNTFGALEEARKYLQKAYERPKEKSAN
;
A
#
# COMPACT_ATOMS: atom_id res chain seq x y z
N GLU A 1 36.68 43.94 -3.76
CA GLU A 1 36.99 42.49 -3.71
C GLU A 1 36.62 41.98 -2.32
N VAL A 2 35.80 40.94 -2.24
CA VAL A 2 35.31 40.41 -0.94
C VAL A 2 36.27 39.33 -0.50
N GLN A 3 37.10 39.63 0.50
CA GLN A 3 38.08 38.71 1.06
C GLN A 3 37.40 37.92 2.19
N GLY A 4 36.91 36.72 1.87
CA GLY A 4 36.35 35.79 2.85
C GLY A 4 37.47 35.10 3.64
N THR A 5 37.42 35.18 4.96
CA THR A 5 38.25 34.40 5.87
C THR A 5 37.96 32.91 5.69
N ASN A 6 38.84 32.21 4.99
CA ASN A 6 38.74 30.76 4.84
C ASN A 6 39.31 30.11 6.11
N SER A 7 38.44 29.76 7.06
CA SER A 7 38.84 28.98 8.23
C SER A 7 39.11 27.54 7.81
N ALA A 8 40.37 27.12 7.83
CA ALA A 8 40.73 25.73 7.59
C ALA A 8 40.22 24.86 8.75
N PHE A 9 39.24 23.99 8.47
CA PHE A 9 38.72 23.04 9.44
C PHE A 9 39.49 21.73 9.33
N THR A 10 40.42 21.47 10.27
CA THR A 10 41.15 20.20 10.35
C THR A 10 40.46 19.31 11.37
N ILE A 11 39.85 18.21 10.92
CA ILE A 11 39.25 17.20 11.80
C ILE A 11 40.31 16.11 12.02
N GLU A 12 40.96 16.13 13.18
CA GLU A 12 41.81 15.03 13.61
C GLU A 12 40.94 13.86 14.08
N THR A 13 40.69 12.89 13.20
CA THR A 13 39.99 11.65 13.58
C THR A 13 40.97 10.70 14.29
N PHE A 14 40.83 10.55 15.60
CA PHE A 14 41.58 9.57 16.39
C PHE A 14 41.03 8.16 16.10
N GLY A 15 41.77 7.38 15.30
CA GLY A 15 41.42 6.01 14.94
C GLY A 15 40.52 5.93 13.70
N ARG A 16 41.04 5.35 12.62
CA ARG A 16 40.25 5.04 11.42
C ARG A 16 39.10 4.11 11.84
N PRO A 17 37.82 4.45 11.63
CA PRO A 17 36.78 3.43 11.67
C PRO A 17 37.13 2.40 10.60
N ARG A 18 37.46 1.16 11.01
CA ARG A 18 37.90 0.10 10.09
C ARG A 18 36.81 -0.31 9.10
N ARG A 19 35.56 0.11 9.32
CA ARG A 19 34.43 -0.04 8.40
C ARG A 19 33.33 0.95 8.77
N ILE A 20 33.00 1.86 7.87
CA ILE A 20 31.77 2.67 7.92
C ILE A 20 30.80 1.98 6.96
N THR A 21 29.75 1.37 7.48
CA THR A 21 28.66 0.83 6.64
C THR A 21 27.63 1.95 6.50
N VAL A 22 27.64 2.64 5.35
CA VAL A 22 26.79 3.83 5.09
C VAL A 22 25.32 3.45 4.88
N ASP A 23 25.04 2.22 4.45
CA ASP A 23 23.69 1.71 4.15
C ASP A 23 23.64 0.19 4.38
N PRO A 24 23.43 -0.28 5.62
CA PRO A 24 23.45 -1.71 5.94
C PRO A 24 22.41 -2.52 5.17
N ASP A 25 21.26 -1.90 4.87
CA ASP A 25 20.11 -2.53 4.23
C ASP A 25 20.00 -2.23 2.72
N HIS A 26 21.01 -1.55 2.13
CA HIS A 26 21.10 -1.19 0.70
C HIS A 26 19.88 -0.42 0.15
N HIS A 27 19.14 0.29 1.01
CA HIS A 27 17.89 0.95 0.65
C HIS A 27 18.07 2.32 -0.02
N VAL A 28 19.22 2.97 0.14
CA VAL A 28 19.42 4.39 -0.19
C VAL A 28 20.35 4.58 -1.38
N LEU A 29 21.35 3.70 -1.55
CA LEU A 29 22.44 3.91 -2.51
C LEU A 29 22.46 2.98 -3.72
N THR A 30 21.44 2.14 -3.93
CA THR A 30 21.40 1.24 -5.10
C THR A 30 20.07 1.26 -5.85
N ASN A 31 20.17 1.16 -7.17
CA ASN A 31 19.07 1.03 -8.14
C ASN A 31 18.44 -0.38 -8.07
N SER A 32 18.19 -0.90 -6.87
CA SER A 32 17.69 -2.25 -6.64
C SER A 32 16.26 -2.40 -7.15
N SER A 33 15.86 -3.63 -7.48
CA SER A 33 14.49 -3.98 -7.86
C SER A 33 13.49 -3.50 -6.80
N ASP A 34 13.85 -3.60 -5.53
CA ASP A 34 12.97 -3.29 -4.40
C ASP A 34 12.77 -1.79 -4.24
N VAL A 35 13.84 -1.00 -4.44
CA VAL A 35 13.76 0.46 -4.45
C VAL A 35 12.90 0.93 -5.63
N LYS A 36 13.07 0.34 -6.82
CA LYS A 36 12.22 0.65 -7.99
C LYS A 36 10.76 0.26 -7.76
N LEU A 37 10.51 -0.89 -7.14
CA LEU A 37 9.19 -1.36 -6.79
C LEU A 37 8.53 -0.37 -5.84
N ARG A 38 9.19 -0.04 -4.72
CA ARG A 38 8.70 0.94 -3.74
C ARG A 38 8.47 2.31 -4.38
N ALA A 39 9.39 2.78 -5.21
CA ALA A 39 9.26 4.06 -5.90
C ALA A 39 8.05 4.07 -6.85
N SER A 40 7.79 2.98 -7.57
CA SER A 40 6.64 2.87 -8.47
C SER A 40 5.33 2.86 -7.67
N ILE A 41 5.29 2.15 -6.53
CA ILE A 41 4.14 2.18 -5.62
C ILE A 41 3.88 3.60 -5.08
N LEU A 42 4.92 4.29 -4.61
CA LEU A 42 4.78 5.66 -4.08
C LEU A 42 4.29 6.64 -5.15
N ARG A 43 4.80 6.56 -6.38
CA ARG A 43 4.32 7.38 -7.49
C ARG A 43 2.86 7.07 -7.83
N GLY A 44 2.50 5.79 -7.89
CA GLY A 44 1.11 5.38 -8.14
C GLY A 44 0.15 5.90 -7.07
N GLN A 45 0.55 5.86 -5.79
CA GLN A 45 -0.24 6.44 -4.69
C GLN A 45 -0.41 7.96 -4.84
N ALA A 46 0.65 8.68 -5.19
CA ALA A 46 0.57 10.13 -5.40
C ALA A 46 -0.38 10.48 -6.55
N MET A 47 -0.34 9.72 -7.66
CA MET A 47 -1.27 9.89 -8.79
C MET A 47 -2.71 9.59 -8.41
N GLN A 48 -2.95 8.51 -7.64
CA GLN A 48 -4.27 8.17 -7.13
C GLN A 48 -4.84 9.30 -6.25
N GLN A 49 -4.03 9.91 -5.38
CA GLN A 49 -4.43 11.05 -4.56
C GLN A 49 -4.77 12.30 -5.39
N GLN A 50 -4.11 12.47 -6.53
CA GLN A 50 -4.40 13.54 -7.50
C GLN A 50 -5.64 13.24 -8.36
N GLY A 51 -6.22 12.03 -8.26
CA GLY A 51 -7.35 11.58 -9.06
C GLY A 51 -6.98 10.95 -10.40
N ASP A 52 -5.69 10.86 -10.74
CA ASP A 52 -5.21 10.15 -11.94
C ASP A 52 -5.14 8.64 -11.67
N LEU A 53 -6.32 8.00 -11.72
CA LEU A 53 -6.46 6.57 -11.52
C LEU A 53 -5.80 5.76 -12.64
N SER A 54 -5.75 6.29 -13.87
CA SER A 54 -5.08 5.65 -15.01
C SER A 54 -3.56 5.62 -14.84
N GLY A 55 -2.94 6.76 -14.51
CA GLY A 55 -1.51 6.85 -14.24
C GLY A 55 -1.10 6.00 -13.03
N ALA A 56 -1.94 5.98 -11.99
CA ALA A 56 -1.73 5.12 -10.83
C ALA A 56 -1.64 3.63 -11.21
N LEU A 57 -2.55 3.12 -12.05
CA LEU A 57 -2.50 1.74 -12.53
C LEU A 57 -1.23 1.45 -13.34
N VAL A 58 -0.76 2.39 -14.16
CA VAL A 58 0.48 2.22 -14.92
C VAL A 58 1.67 2.06 -13.97
N GLU A 59 1.78 2.89 -12.93
CA GLU A 59 2.87 2.79 -11.97
C GLU A 59 2.76 1.53 -11.09
N PHE A 60 1.55 1.10 -10.70
CA PHE A 60 1.40 -0.16 -9.97
C PHE A 60 1.70 -1.40 -10.83
N ASN A 61 1.36 -1.38 -12.12
CA ASN A 61 1.76 -2.45 -13.04
C ASN A 61 3.28 -2.53 -13.20
N LYS A 62 4.00 -1.39 -13.23
CA LYS A 62 5.48 -1.41 -13.18
C LYS A 62 6.01 -2.06 -11.90
N ALA A 63 5.32 -1.91 -10.77
CA ALA A 63 5.69 -2.61 -9.53
C ALA A 63 5.48 -4.13 -9.68
N LEU A 64 4.41 -4.56 -10.35
CA LEU A 64 4.17 -5.97 -10.65
C LEU A 64 5.15 -6.56 -11.69
N ASP A 65 5.65 -5.76 -12.62
CA ASP A 65 6.69 -6.19 -13.56
C ASP A 65 7.99 -6.57 -12.82
N LEU A 66 8.26 -5.91 -11.69
CA LEU A 66 9.41 -6.19 -10.82
C LEU A 66 9.14 -7.35 -9.86
N ASN A 67 7.95 -7.39 -9.25
CA ASN A 67 7.49 -8.50 -8.42
C ASN A 67 6.02 -8.81 -8.71
N LYS A 68 5.79 -9.86 -9.51
CA LYS A 68 4.46 -10.30 -9.95
C LYS A 68 3.56 -10.74 -8.80
N ASN A 69 4.16 -11.14 -7.68
CA ASN A 69 3.47 -11.63 -6.49
C ASN A 69 3.34 -10.56 -5.41
N SER A 70 3.66 -9.29 -5.71
CA SER A 70 3.61 -8.23 -4.71
C SER A 70 2.20 -8.01 -4.18
N SER A 71 1.99 -8.37 -2.92
CA SER A 71 0.70 -8.23 -2.24
C SER A 71 0.29 -6.77 -2.15
N LEU A 72 1.26 -5.90 -1.85
CA LEU A 72 1.05 -4.46 -1.83
C LEU A 72 0.62 -3.88 -3.18
N ALA A 73 1.27 -4.28 -4.27
CA ALA A 73 0.93 -3.75 -5.60
C ALA A 73 -0.48 -4.19 -6.01
N HIS A 74 -0.83 -5.46 -5.80
CA HIS A 74 -2.19 -5.97 -6.04
C HIS A 74 -3.23 -5.26 -5.17
N TYR A 75 -2.93 -5.02 -3.88
CA TYR A 75 -3.81 -4.28 -2.98
C TYR A 75 -4.07 -2.86 -3.50
N ARG A 76 -3.03 -2.15 -3.96
CA ARG A 76 -3.15 -0.79 -4.49
C ARG A 76 -3.95 -0.74 -5.79
N ILE A 77 -3.73 -1.69 -6.70
CA ILE A 77 -4.54 -1.83 -7.92
C ILE A 77 -6.02 -2.06 -7.58
N ALA A 78 -6.27 -2.90 -6.56
CA ALA A 78 -7.62 -3.15 -6.09
C ALA A 78 -8.31 -1.90 -5.54
N GLU A 79 -7.58 -1.05 -4.80
CA GLU A 79 -8.07 0.26 -4.35
C GLU A 79 -8.45 1.15 -5.54
N VAL A 80 -7.60 1.22 -6.57
CA VAL A 80 -7.92 2.01 -7.77
C VAL A 80 -9.19 1.52 -8.45
N PHE A 81 -9.34 0.21 -8.65
CA PHE A 81 -10.57 -0.36 -9.23
C PHE A 81 -11.80 -0.12 -8.35
N PHE A 82 -11.64 -0.10 -7.03
CA PHE A 82 -12.71 0.24 -6.10
C PHE A 82 -13.19 1.69 -6.30
N PHE A 83 -12.27 2.64 -6.46
CA PHE A 83 -12.60 4.03 -6.76
C PHE A 83 -13.29 4.18 -8.12
N GLN A 84 -12.87 3.40 -9.12
CA GLN A 84 -13.50 3.33 -10.44
C GLN A 84 -14.88 2.63 -10.44
N ARG A 85 -15.36 2.14 -9.28
CA ARG A 85 -16.59 1.35 -9.14
C ARG A 85 -16.56 0.03 -9.92
N ASN A 86 -15.39 -0.42 -10.35
CA ASN A 86 -15.19 -1.73 -10.97
C ASN A 86 -14.98 -2.78 -9.87
N TYR A 87 -16.08 -3.10 -9.18
CA TYR A 87 -16.06 -3.98 -8.01
C TYR A 87 -15.58 -5.40 -8.32
N GLN A 88 -15.84 -5.91 -9.53
CA GLN A 88 -15.39 -7.24 -9.93
C GLN A 88 -13.86 -7.28 -10.10
N ALA A 89 -13.28 -6.31 -10.82
CA ALA A 89 -11.83 -6.22 -10.97
C ALA A 89 -11.14 -5.94 -9.63
N SER A 90 -11.73 -5.07 -8.80
CA SER A 90 -11.25 -4.78 -7.46
C SER A 90 -11.21 -6.03 -6.58
N ALA A 91 -12.28 -6.84 -6.57
CA ALA A 91 -12.31 -8.08 -5.79
C ALA A 91 -11.26 -9.09 -6.26
N ASN A 92 -11.04 -9.21 -7.58
CA ASN A 92 -9.99 -10.09 -8.10
C ASN A 92 -8.59 -9.63 -7.69
N ALA A 93 -8.32 -8.33 -7.73
CA ALA A 93 -7.03 -7.78 -7.31
C ALA A 93 -6.81 -7.93 -5.79
N TYR A 94 -7.83 -7.75 -4.95
CA TYR A 94 -7.70 -8.04 -3.51
C TYR A 94 -7.45 -9.52 -3.21
N ARG A 95 -8.03 -10.44 -4.00
CA ARG A 95 -7.69 -11.87 -3.87
C ARG A 95 -6.24 -12.13 -4.25
N ALA A 96 -5.77 -11.55 -5.36
CA ALA A 96 -4.36 -11.63 -5.75
C ALA A 96 -3.41 -11.04 -4.69
N ALA A 97 -3.86 -10.03 -3.94
CA ALA A 97 -3.10 -9.49 -2.81
C ALA A 97 -3.02 -10.44 -1.61
N ILE A 98 -4.05 -11.27 -1.39
CA ILE A 98 -4.07 -12.30 -0.34
C ILE A 98 -3.20 -13.50 -0.75
N ASP A 99 -3.25 -13.87 -2.02
CA ASP A 99 -2.49 -15.00 -2.59
C ASP A 99 -1.02 -14.65 -2.92
N GLY A 100 -0.60 -13.41 -2.66
CA GLY A 100 0.72 -12.88 -3.00
C GLY A 100 1.84 -13.30 -2.04
N ASP A 101 2.88 -12.48 -2.00
CA ASP A 101 4.06 -12.63 -1.11
C ASP A 101 3.79 -12.37 0.39
N GLY A 102 2.58 -11.95 0.76
CA GLY A 102 2.21 -11.60 2.13
C GLY A 102 2.85 -10.31 2.65
N GLU A 103 3.48 -9.51 1.79
CA GLU A 103 4.19 -8.29 2.20
C GLU A 103 3.54 -7.00 1.67
N PRO A 104 3.31 -6.01 2.56
CA PRO A 104 3.34 -6.10 4.03
C PRO A 104 2.19 -6.93 4.62
N ARG A 105 2.40 -7.57 5.78
CA ARG A 105 1.40 -8.46 6.41
C ARG A 105 0.00 -7.84 6.63
N TRP A 106 -0.07 -6.52 6.82
CA TRP A 106 -1.35 -5.82 6.95
C TRP A 106 -2.20 -5.88 5.66
N THR A 107 -1.63 -6.17 4.50
CA THR A 107 -2.38 -6.27 3.24
C THR A 107 -3.39 -7.41 3.29
N GLU A 108 -3.08 -8.51 3.98
CA GLU A 108 -3.96 -9.67 4.14
C GLU A 108 -5.26 -9.26 4.86
N VAL A 109 -5.13 -8.65 6.05
CA VAL A 109 -6.30 -8.23 6.85
C VAL A 109 -7.13 -7.15 6.15
N TRP A 110 -6.47 -6.16 5.56
CA TRP A 110 -7.17 -5.08 4.87
C TRP A 110 -7.82 -5.56 3.57
N SER A 111 -7.23 -6.52 2.84
CA SER A 111 -7.85 -7.11 1.66
C SER A 111 -9.16 -7.81 2.00
N HIS A 112 -9.22 -8.57 3.09
CA HIS A 112 -10.46 -9.18 3.56
C HIS A 112 -11.52 -8.13 3.93
N ILE A 113 -11.14 -7.05 4.61
CA ILE A 113 -12.09 -5.97 4.95
C ILE A 113 -12.63 -5.31 3.67
N GLN A 114 -11.77 -5.02 2.69
CA GLN A 114 -12.19 -4.36 1.46
C GLN A 114 -13.05 -5.29 0.59
N LEU A 115 -12.73 -6.58 0.52
CA LEU A 115 -13.59 -7.59 -0.12
C LEU A 115 -14.97 -7.65 0.56
N GLY A 116 -15.01 -7.60 1.90
CA GLY A 116 -16.25 -7.50 2.64
C GLY A 116 -17.08 -6.27 2.23
N LYS A 117 -16.44 -5.10 2.12
CA LYS A 117 -17.10 -3.86 1.70
C LYS A 117 -17.65 -3.97 0.28
N ILE A 118 -16.90 -4.56 -0.64
CA ILE A 118 -17.35 -4.82 -2.02
C ILE A 118 -18.57 -5.74 -2.03
N PHE A 119 -18.56 -6.80 -1.23
CA PHE A 119 -19.70 -7.71 -1.15
C PHE A 119 -20.94 -7.06 -0.54
N ASP A 120 -20.79 -6.19 0.48
CA ASP A 120 -21.90 -5.41 1.01
C ASP A 120 -22.51 -4.48 -0.05
N ILE A 121 -21.68 -3.74 -0.81
CA ILE A 121 -22.14 -2.84 -1.88
C ILE A 121 -22.86 -3.61 -3.00
N THR A 122 -22.41 -4.83 -3.30
CA THR A 122 -23.00 -5.68 -4.36
C THR A 122 -24.19 -6.52 -3.86
N GLY A 123 -24.63 -6.32 -2.61
CA GLY A 123 -25.79 -7.02 -2.03
C GLY A 123 -25.51 -8.44 -1.54
N GLN A 124 -24.26 -8.88 -1.55
CA GLN A 124 -23.83 -10.22 -1.15
C GLN A 124 -23.42 -10.28 0.34
N ARG A 125 -24.33 -9.88 1.23
CA ARG A 125 -24.06 -9.70 2.67
C ARG A 125 -23.48 -10.95 3.34
N GLU A 126 -23.98 -12.13 3.00
CA GLU A 126 -23.47 -13.40 3.57
C GLU A 126 -21.98 -13.60 3.27
N ARG A 127 -21.57 -13.31 2.02
CA ARG A 127 -20.17 -13.37 1.60
C ARG A 127 -19.34 -12.27 2.29
N ALA A 128 -19.91 -11.08 2.47
CA ALA A 128 -19.25 -9.98 3.18
C ALA A 128 -18.92 -10.36 4.63
N VAL A 129 -19.88 -10.92 5.36
CA VAL A 129 -19.69 -11.40 6.74
C VAL A 129 -18.62 -12.47 6.80
N GLY A 130 -18.57 -13.38 5.81
CA GLY A 130 -17.49 -14.36 5.68
C GLY A 130 -16.11 -13.71 5.60
N GLN A 131 -15.96 -12.68 4.76
CA GLN A 131 -14.70 -11.95 4.63
C GLN A 131 -14.31 -11.18 5.90
N TYR A 132 -15.26 -10.51 6.55
CA TYR A 132 -14.97 -9.82 7.80
C TYR A 132 -14.58 -10.79 8.94
N ARG A 133 -15.13 -12.01 8.97
CA ARG A 133 -14.68 -13.05 9.90
C ARG A 133 -13.24 -13.48 9.60
N GLN A 134 -12.89 -13.68 8.33
CA GLN A 134 -11.51 -13.97 7.93
C GLN A 134 -10.56 -12.84 8.36
N ALA A 135 -10.94 -11.57 8.17
CA ALA A 135 -10.17 -10.43 8.65
C ALA A 135 -9.95 -10.47 10.17
N THR A 136 -10.93 -10.90 10.97
CA THR A 136 -10.72 -11.04 12.43
C THR A 136 -9.82 -12.21 12.82
N GLN A 137 -9.68 -13.23 11.96
CA GLN A 137 -8.86 -14.41 12.20
C GLN A 137 -7.36 -14.17 11.92
N THR A 138 -7.01 -13.17 11.10
CA THR A 138 -5.61 -12.81 10.84
C THR A 138 -4.89 -12.28 12.09
N ASN A 139 -5.65 -11.82 13.10
CA ASN A 139 -5.14 -11.21 14.35
C ASN A 139 -4.22 -9.99 14.13
N ASP A 140 -4.26 -9.37 12.95
CA ASP A 140 -3.51 -8.17 12.64
C ASP A 140 -4.38 -6.93 12.88
N ASN A 141 -3.99 -6.09 13.85
CA ASN A 141 -4.71 -4.85 14.20
C ASN A 141 -4.07 -3.58 13.63
N THR A 142 -3.31 -3.69 12.55
CA THR A 142 -2.67 -2.55 11.90
C THR A 142 -3.71 -1.51 11.47
N PHE A 143 -3.58 -0.27 11.98
CA PHE A 143 -4.54 0.82 11.77
C PHE A 143 -5.99 0.53 12.23
N GLY A 144 -6.18 -0.32 13.25
CA GLY A 144 -7.52 -0.63 13.78
C GLY A 144 -8.34 -1.56 12.88
N ALA A 145 -7.67 -2.36 12.04
CA ALA A 145 -8.32 -3.26 11.10
C ALA A 145 -9.33 -4.22 11.76
N LEU A 146 -9.02 -4.78 12.94
CA LEU A 146 -9.91 -5.71 13.64
C LEU A 146 -11.18 -5.00 14.13
N GLU A 147 -11.08 -3.75 14.54
CA GLU A 147 -12.22 -2.93 14.97
C GLU A 147 -13.13 -2.60 13.79
N GLU A 148 -12.55 -2.19 12.66
CA GLU A 148 -13.31 -1.96 11.42
C GLU A 148 -13.99 -3.26 10.93
N ALA A 149 -13.31 -4.40 10.97
CA ALA A 149 -13.91 -5.69 10.63
C ALA A 149 -15.10 -6.02 11.55
N ARG A 150 -14.95 -5.86 12.88
CA ARG A 150 -16.04 -6.10 13.85
C ARG A 150 -17.22 -5.15 13.67
N LYS A 151 -16.95 -3.88 13.37
CA LYS A 151 -17.96 -2.89 13.02
C LYS A 151 -18.77 -3.34 11.81
N TYR A 152 -18.11 -3.80 10.74
CA TYR A 152 -18.84 -4.27 9.56
C TYR A 152 -19.46 -5.67 9.70
N LEU A 153 -19.05 -6.47 10.68
CA LEU A 153 -19.80 -7.67 11.07
C LEU A 153 -21.18 -7.31 11.63
N GLN A 154 -21.27 -6.25 12.43
CA GLN A 154 -22.53 -5.80 13.03
C GLN A 154 -23.40 -5.01 12.06
N LYS A 155 -22.80 -4.12 11.26
CA LYS A 155 -23.51 -3.23 10.35
C LYS A 155 -22.96 -3.35 8.93
N ALA A 156 -23.82 -3.50 7.93
CA ALA A 156 -23.38 -3.53 6.53
C ALA A 156 -22.68 -2.22 6.14
N TYR A 157 -21.60 -2.33 5.37
CA TYR A 157 -20.97 -1.17 4.77
C TYR A 157 -21.89 -0.58 3.71
N GLU A 158 -22.26 0.68 3.92
CA GLU A 158 -22.93 1.49 2.91
C GLU A 158 -21.95 2.55 2.45
N ARG A 159 -21.72 2.63 1.13
CA ARG A 159 -20.90 3.70 0.57
C ARG A 159 -21.59 5.03 0.88
N PRO A 160 -20.91 6.02 1.49
CA PRO A 160 -21.48 7.34 1.66
C PRO A 160 -21.97 7.84 0.31
N LYS A 161 -23.24 8.26 0.23
CA LYS A 161 -23.74 8.94 -0.96
C LYS A 161 -22.83 10.16 -1.16
N GLU A 162 -22.07 10.19 -2.25
CA GLU A 162 -21.36 11.38 -2.67
C GLU A 162 -22.40 12.49 -2.67
N LYS A 163 -22.26 13.46 -1.76
CA LYS A 163 -23.01 14.71 -1.86
C LYS A 163 -22.56 15.28 -3.19
N SER A 164 -23.39 15.13 -4.21
CA SER A 164 -23.27 15.87 -5.46
C SER A 164 -23.15 17.33 -5.05
N ALA A 165 -21.95 17.89 -5.19
CA ALA A 165 -21.76 19.32 -5.18
C ALA A 165 -22.60 19.84 -6.36
N ASN A 166 -23.77 20.40 -6.03
CA ASN A 166 -24.53 21.26 -6.93
C ASN A 166 -23.76 22.56 -7.16
#